data_AF-A0A0A2WB97-F1
#
_entry.id   AF-A0A0A2WB97-F1
#
_cell.length_a   1.000
_cell.length_b   1.000
_cell.length_c   1.000
_cell.angle_alpha   90.00
_cell.angle_beta   90.00
_cell.angle_gamma   90.00
#
_symmetry.space_group_name_H-M   'P 1'
#
loop_
_entity.id
_entity.type
_entity.pdbx_description
1 polymer ?
#
loop_
_entity_poly.entity_id
_entity_poly.type
_entity_poly.pdbx_seq_one_letter_code
_entity_poly.pdbx_strand_id
1 'polypeptide(L)'
;MSAVTRGPSFGHVLKTGLYSDLTLSCSGREFSVHRVVVCSQSEVLAAAIRGPFQANTVEKMVEFLYTGDYGSPLHEAQETNDASVAGSTASDDDLLQHVYLNSIADYYGIKALAELSKAKLQKASENASTEAALLDAAKEALGRTGDTTLHAMLAEATAKNIRQYLDTDQLAELVGNFGIKIIRNMIAAEDTMRSNITHLLFELEVERARHKGAEARSAQIVENINNSWSGL
;
A
#
# COMPACT_ATOMS: atom_id res chain seq x y z
N MET A 1 -15.83 -55.47 0.34
CA MET A 1 -16.37 -54.29 1.05
C MET A 1 -15.26 -53.77 1.95
N SER A 2 -14.59 -52.68 1.56
CA SER A 2 -13.49 -52.14 2.36
C SER A 2 -14.11 -51.39 3.56
N ALA A 3 -13.84 -51.87 4.78
CA ALA A 3 -14.30 -51.21 5.99
C ALA A 3 -13.62 -49.84 6.06
N VAL A 4 -14.41 -48.76 6.00
CA VAL A 4 -13.92 -47.42 6.31
C VAL A 4 -13.49 -47.44 7.77
N THR A 5 -12.19 -47.56 8.00
CA THR A 5 -11.59 -47.43 9.32
C THR A 5 -11.78 -45.98 9.77
N ARG A 6 -12.79 -45.74 10.62
CA ARG A 6 -12.95 -44.47 11.31
C ARG A 6 -11.73 -44.25 12.22
N GLY A 7 -11.15 -43.06 12.15
CA GLY A 7 -10.06 -42.66 13.03
C GLY A 7 -10.47 -42.67 14.52
N PRO A 8 -9.51 -42.44 15.43
CA PRO A 8 -9.77 -42.41 16.87
C PRO A 8 -10.89 -41.40 17.23
N SER A 9 -11.78 -41.81 18.13
CA SER A 9 -12.91 -40.98 18.58
C SER A 9 -12.51 -40.14 19.79
N PHE A 10 -12.58 -38.82 19.67
CA PHE A 10 -12.29 -37.87 20.75
C PHE A 10 -13.51 -37.51 21.61
N GLY A 11 -14.63 -38.23 21.47
CA GLY A 11 -15.88 -37.89 22.16
C GLY A 11 -15.83 -37.94 23.69
N HIS A 12 -14.96 -38.78 24.28
CA HIS A 12 -14.75 -38.80 25.72
C HIS A 12 -14.09 -37.50 26.21
N VAL A 13 -13.05 -37.05 25.51
CA VAL A 13 -12.26 -35.86 25.85
C VAL A 13 -13.10 -34.58 25.71
N LEU A 14 -13.99 -34.52 24.72
CA LEU A 14 -14.96 -33.43 24.57
C LEU A 14 -15.94 -33.35 25.76
N LYS A 15 -16.39 -34.49 26.30
CA LYS A 15 -17.33 -34.52 27.43
C LYS A 15 -16.66 -34.16 28.76
N THR A 16 -15.43 -34.59 28.96
CA THR A 16 -14.70 -34.38 30.22
C THR A 16 -13.92 -33.06 30.24
N GLY A 17 -13.62 -32.48 29.09
CA GLY A 17 -12.75 -31.31 28.97
C GLY A 17 -11.27 -31.63 29.22
N LEU A 18 -10.89 -32.91 29.32
CA LEU A 18 -9.51 -33.29 29.61
C LEU A 18 -8.58 -32.72 28.52
N TYR A 19 -7.49 -32.05 28.90
CA TYR A 19 -6.56 -31.38 27.97
C TYR A 19 -7.15 -30.22 27.15
N SER A 20 -8.32 -29.69 27.50
CA SER A 20 -8.86 -28.50 26.81
C SER A 20 -7.95 -27.29 27.01
N ASP A 21 -7.69 -26.56 25.93
CA ASP A 21 -6.86 -25.35 25.85
C ASP A 21 -7.61 -24.17 25.21
N LEU A 22 -8.92 -24.33 24.98
CA LEU A 22 -9.83 -23.33 24.46
C LEU A 22 -11.21 -23.46 25.11
N THR A 23 -11.86 -22.32 25.38
CA THR A 23 -13.26 -22.27 25.82
C THR A 23 -14.08 -21.50 24.79
N LEU A 24 -15.14 -22.13 24.26
CA LEU A 24 -16.15 -21.43 23.47
C LEU A 24 -17.28 -21.01 24.41
N SER A 25 -17.65 -19.72 24.39
CA SER A 25 -18.76 -19.20 25.17
C SER A 25 -19.88 -18.73 24.24
N CYS A 26 -21.12 -19.14 24.53
CA CYS A 26 -22.30 -18.70 23.80
C CYS A 26 -23.51 -18.66 24.72
N SER A 27 -24.15 -17.49 24.82
CA SER A 27 -25.39 -17.30 25.60
C SER A 27 -25.29 -17.84 27.04
N GLY A 28 -24.16 -17.58 27.72
CA GLY A 28 -23.92 -18.02 29.10
C GLY A 28 -23.55 -19.51 29.26
N ARG A 29 -23.41 -20.27 28.16
CA ARG A 29 -22.88 -21.63 28.17
C ARG A 29 -21.42 -21.65 27.74
N GLU A 30 -20.62 -22.43 28.44
CA GLU A 30 -19.21 -22.64 28.13
C GLU A 30 -18.97 -24.06 27.63
N PHE A 31 -18.08 -24.20 26.66
CA PHE A 31 -17.66 -25.47 26.08
C PHE A 31 -16.14 -25.55 26.13
N SER A 32 -15.61 -26.42 26.99
CA SER A 32 -14.18 -26.74 27.05
C SER A 32 -13.79 -27.64 25.88
N VAL A 33 -12.99 -27.10 24.95
CA VAL A 33 -12.64 -27.73 23.68
C VAL A 33 -11.13 -27.63 23.43
N HIS A 34 -10.67 -28.22 22.33
CA HIS A 34 -9.25 -28.34 21.99
C HIS A 34 -8.94 -27.54 20.73
N ARG A 35 -7.97 -26.63 20.78
CA ARG A 35 -7.55 -25.79 19.64
C ARG A 35 -7.19 -26.65 18.45
N VAL A 36 -6.42 -27.72 18.63
CA VAL A 36 -6.03 -28.61 17.53
C VAL A 36 -7.24 -29.24 16.83
N VAL A 37 -8.29 -29.61 17.57
CA VAL A 37 -9.50 -30.20 16.97
C VAL A 37 -10.34 -29.12 16.29
N VAL A 38 -10.57 -28.01 16.98
CA VAL A 38 -11.43 -26.92 16.48
C VAL A 38 -10.80 -26.22 15.28
N CYS A 39 -9.52 -25.86 15.35
CA CYS A 39 -8.81 -25.16 14.29
C CYS A 39 -8.62 -26.03 13.04
N SER A 40 -8.41 -27.34 13.19
CA SER A 40 -8.31 -28.25 12.03
C SER A 40 -9.64 -28.49 11.33
N GLN A 41 -10.77 -28.25 12.00
CA GLN A 41 -12.11 -28.47 11.44
C GLN A 41 -12.77 -27.17 10.95
N SER A 42 -12.26 -26.00 11.37
CA SER A 42 -12.81 -24.70 10.99
C SER A 42 -11.71 -23.66 10.84
N GLU A 43 -11.43 -23.28 9.59
CA GLU A 43 -10.48 -22.21 9.28
C GLU A 43 -10.92 -20.86 9.86
N VAL A 44 -12.24 -20.62 9.94
CA VAL A 44 -12.82 -19.41 10.55
C VAL A 44 -12.46 -19.32 12.03
N LEU A 45 -12.66 -20.40 12.79
CA LEU A 45 -12.28 -20.43 14.21
C LEU A 45 -10.77 -20.37 14.38
N ALA A 46 -10.00 -21.03 13.50
CA ALA A 46 -8.54 -20.97 13.52
C ALA A 46 -8.02 -19.54 13.30
N ALA A 47 -8.66 -18.75 12.44
CA ALA A 47 -8.32 -17.35 12.22
C ALA A 47 -8.69 -16.48 13.44
N ALA A 48 -9.89 -16.66 13.99
CA ALA A 48 -10.33 -15.93 15.18
C ALA A 48 -9.42 -16.18 16.40
N ILE A 49 -8.99 -17.42 16.61
CA ILE A 49 -8.12 -17.81 17.73
C ILE A 49 -6.68 -17.31 17.56
N ARG A 50 -6.16 -17.29 16.32
CA ARG A 50 -4.85 -16.68 16.04
C ARG A 50 -4.84 -15.18 16.30
N GLY A 51 -6.02 -14.56 16.30
CA GLY A 51 -6.16 -13.12 16.40
C GLY A 51 -5.77 -12.42 15.09
N PRO A 52 -6.13 -11.13 14.95
CA PRO A 52 -5.87 -10.39 13.73
C PRO A 52 -4.39 -9.99 13.57
N PHE A 53 -3.56 -10.10 14.62
CA PHE A 53 -2.19 -9.58 14.62
C PHE A 53 -1.16 -10.67 14.91
N GLN A 54 -0.04 -10.61 14.19
CA GLN A 54 1.09 -11.50 14.41
C GLN A 54 1.88 -11.09 15.67
N ALA A 55 2.60 -12.03 16.28
CA ALA A 55 3.38 -11.78 17.49
C ALA A 55 4.39 -10.62 17.32
N ASN A 56 5.08 -10.56 16.18
CA ASN A 56 6.03 -9.49 15.84
C ASN A 56 5.35 -8.10 15.80
N THR A 57 4.13 -8.01 15.27
CA THR A 57 3.36 -6.76 15.27
C THR A 57 3.01 -6.32 16.70
N VAL A 58 2.60 -7.26 17.55
CA VAL A 58 2.29 -6.99 18.96
C VAL A 58 3.54 -6.57 19.72
N GLU A 59 4.66 -7.23 19.46
CA GLU A 59 5.95 -6.91 20.07
C GLU A 59 6.39 -5.49 19.75
N LYS A 60 6.33 -5.08 18.48
CA LYS A 60 6.62 -3.71 18.05
C LYS A 60 5.63 -2.67 18.58
N MET A 61 4.36 -3.04 18.74
CA MET A 61 3.40 -2.20 19.46
C MET A 61 3.80 -2.02 20.92
N VAL A 62 4.22 -3.10 21.60
CA VAL A 62 4.70 -3.03 22.99
C VAL A 62 5.97 -2.19 23.06
N GLU A 63 6.95 -2.41 22.17
CA GLU A 63 8.17 -1.59 22.07
C GLU A 63 7.80 -0.09 22.03
N PHE A 64 6.91 0.29 21.11
CA PHE A 64 6.42 1.66 21.00
C PHE A 64 5.78 2.19 22.28
N LEU A 65 4.98 1.39 22.99
CA LEU A 65 4.35 1.82 24.24
C LEU A 65 5.36 2.16 25.34
N TYR A 66 6.56 1.58 25.30
CA TYR A 66 7.62 1.82 26.28
C TYR A 66 8.64 2.87 25.83
N THR A 67 8.95 2.95 24.53
CA THR A 67 10.04 3.78 24.00
C THR A 67 9.55 5.01 23.23
N GLY A 68 8.29 4.99 22.77
CA GLY A 68 7.75 5.94 21.81
C GLY A 68 8.14 5.67 20.35
N ASP A 69 8.86 4.57 20.08
CA ASP A 69 9.27 4.17 18.73
C ASP A 69 9.25 2.64 18.54
N TYR A 70 9.26 2.16 17.30
CA TYR A 70 9.37 0.73 16.99
C TYR A 70 10.36 0.47 15.86
N GLY A 71 10.99 -0.71 15.87
CA GLY A 71 12.07 -1.03 14.95
C GLY A 71 13.41 -0.45 15.40
N SER A 72 13.53 -0.11 16.68
CA SER A 72 14.82 0.08 17.34
C SER A 72 15.41 -1.29 17.64
N PRO A 73 16.73 -1.47 17.66
CA PRO A 73 17.38 -2.75 17.91
C PRO A 73 17.34 -3.11 19.40
N LEU A 74 16.16 -3.17 20.01
CA LEU A 74 15.99 -3.72 21.35
C LEU A 74 15.93 -5.26 21.33
N HIS A 75 15.86 -5.87 20.15
CA HIS A 75 15.74 -7.33 19.97
C HIS A 75 16.76 -7.98 19.01
N GLU A 76 17.86 -7.29 18.67
CA GLU A 76 18.99 -7.95 17.97
C GLU A 76 19.92 -8.72 18.92
N ALA A 77 19.60 -8.78 20.22
CA ALA A 77 20.37 -9.49 21.22
C ALA A 77 19.70 -10.79 21.66
N GLN A 78 19.38 -11.70 20.73
CA GLN A 78 19.44 -13.12 21.04
C GLN A 78 19.59 -14.00 19.79
N GLU A 79 20.79 -14.59 19.73
CA GLU A 79 21.30 -15.48 18.71
C GLU A 79 20.43 -16.75 18.55
N THR A 80 20.12 -17.10 17.30
CA THR A 80 20.36 -18.48 16.84
C THR A 80 21.17 -18.40 15.55
N ASN A 81 22.46 -18.70 15.68
CA ASN A 81 23.38 -18.93 14.58
C ASN A 81 22.88 -20.06 13.69
N ASP A 82 22.37 -19.74 12.50
CA ASP A 82 22.52 -20.62 11.34
C ASP A 82 22.87 -19.79 10.11
N ALA A 83 24.02 -20.12 9.53
CA ALA A 83 24.65 -19.40 8.45
C ALA A 83 24.09 -19.85 7.11
N SER A 84 22.93 -19.33 6.73
CA SER A 84 22.46 -19.12 5.34
C SER A 84 21.11 -18.42 5.47
N VAL A 85 20.92 -17.19 5.03
CA VAL A 85 20.71 -16.84 3.62
C VAL A 85 21.11 -15.38 3.42
N ALA A 86 21.95 -15.18 2.41
CA ALA A 86 22.28 -13.87 1.88
C ALA A 86 21.02 -13.16 1.36
N GLY A 87 20.89 -11.87 1.69
CA GLY A 87 20.11 -10.91 0.92
C GLY A 87 18.61 -10.82 1.25
N SER A 88 18.25 -10.38 2.45
CA SER A 88 16.92 -9.83 2.70
C SER A 88 16.86 -8.39 2.18
N THR A 89 16.17 -8.20 1.05
CA THR A 89 15.78 -6.90 0.49
C THR A 89 14.91 -6.16 1.50
N ALA A 90 15.52 -5.25 2.27
CA ALA A 90 14.92 -4.52 3.38
C ALA A 90 13.78 -3.55 3.01
N SER A 91 13.34 -3.47 1.74
CA SER A 91 12.37 -2.44 1.30
C SER A 91 10.90 -2.90 1.30
N ASP A 92 10.62 -4.19 1.10
CA ASP A 92 9.26 -4.65 0.79
C ASP A 92 8.51 -5.16 2.03
N ASP A 93 9.23 -5.80 2.97
CA ASP A 93 8.69 -6.25 4.25
C ASP A 93 8.37 -5.05 5.19
N ASP A 94 9.03 -3.91 4.95
CA ASP A 94 8.86 -2.67 5.71
C ASP A 94 7.46 -2.03 5.50
N LEU A 95 6.92 -2.05 4.27
CA LEU A 95 5.60 -1.46 3.98
C LEU A 95 4.48 -2.20 4.69
N LEU A 96 4.42 -3.53 4.55
CA LEU A 96 3.39 -4.36 5.18
C LEU A 96 3.49 -4.31 6.71
N GLN A 97 4.71 -4.30 7.26
CA GLN A 97 4.92 -4.11 8.69
C GLN A 97 4.29 -2.81 9.19
N HIS A 98 4.48 -1.70 8.47
CA HIS A 98 3.88 -0.42 8.86
C HIS A 98 2.35 -0.42 8.71
N VAL A 99 1.79 -1.10 7.70
CA VAL A 99 0.33 -1.30 7.60
C VAL A 99 -0.21 -2.10 8.79
N TYR A 100 0.46 -3.19 9.18
CA TYR A 100 0.04 -3.99 10.34
C TYR A 100 0.12 -3.21 11.65
N LEU A 101 1.15 -2.38 11.81
CA LEU A 101 1.28 -1.52 12.99
C LEU A 101 0.26 -0.39 13.01
N ASN A 102 -0.10 0.17 11.86
CA ASN A 102 -1.23 1.09 11.79
C ASN A 102 -2.54 0.37 12.14
N SER A 103 -2.76 -0.85 11.65
CA SER A 103 -3.97 -1.63 11.91
C SER A 103 -4.14 -1.97 13.39
N ILE A 104 -3.08 -2.39 14.09
CA ILE A 104 -3.14 -2.66 15.53
C ILE A 104 -3.32 -1.36 16.33
N ALA A 105 -2.73 -0.25 15.87
CA ALA A 105 -2.90 1.05 16.50
C ALA A 105 -4.33 1.57 16.37
N ASP A 106 -4.94 1.43 15.19
CA ASP A 106 -6.35 1.78 14.95
C ASP A 106 -7.27 0.92 15.82
N TYR A 107 -7.04 -0.40 15.83
CA TYR A 107 -7.84 -1.35 16.62
C TYR A 107 -7.84 -1.04 18.12
N TYR A 108 -6.70 -0.69 18.70
CA TYR A 108 -6.58 -0.36 20.13
C TYR A 108 -6.68 1.14 20.45
N GLY A 109 -6.89 2.01 19.44
CA GLY A 109 -6.99 3.45 19.63
C GLY A 109 -5.69 4.16 20.02
N ILE A 110 -4.52 3.62 19.66
CA ILE A 110 -3.20 4.15 19.98
C ILE A 110 -2.79 5.20 18.91
N LYS A 111 -3.37 6.41 19.01
CA LYS A 111 -3.20 7.48 18.00
C LYS A 111 -1.74 7.78 17.63
N ALA A 112 -0.86 7.86 18.61
CA ALA A 112 0.54 8.19 18.36
C ALA A 112 1.27 7.10 17.54
N LEU A 113 0.90 5.82 17.73
CA LEU A 113 1.43 4.72 16.91
C LEU A 113 0.84 4.76 15.49
N ALA A 114 -0.44 5.10 15.35
CA ALA A 114 -1.08 5.25 14.04
C ALA A 114 -0.39 6.36 13.22
N GLU A 115 -0.08 7.51 13.82
CA GLU A 115 0.66 8.59 13.17
C GLU A 115 2.11 8.20 12.83
N LEU A 116 2.82 7.58 13.78
CA LEU A 116 4.20 7.14 13.55
C LEU A 116 4.28 6.09 12.43
N SER A 117 3.35 5.13 12.40
CA SER A 117 3.31 4.11 11.37
C SER A 117 3.01 4.66 9.99
N LYS A 118 2.12 5.65 9.88
CA LYS A 118 1.91 6.39 8.62
C LYS A 118 3.17 7.13 8.18
N ALA A 119 3.85 7.83 9.08
CA ALA A 119 5.06 8.58 8.74
C ALA A 119 6.18 7.65 8.25
N LYS A 120 6.38 6.50 8.93
CA LYS A 120 7.36 5.50 8.52
C LYS A 120 6.97 4.82 7.19
N LEU A 121 5.69 4.51 6.99
CA LEU A 121 5.19 3.97 5.73
C LEU A 121 5.41 4.93 4.56
N GLN A 122 5.10 6.21 4.75
CA GLN A 122 5.32 7.23 3.72
C GLN A 122 6.80 7.26 3.31
N LYS A 123 7.71 7.30 4.29
CA LYS A 123 9.15 7.28 4.04
C LYS A 123 9.60 5.97 3.36
N ALA A 124 9.06 4.82 3.76
CA ALA A 124 9.35 3.55 3.11
C ALA A 124 8.85 3.53 1.66
N SER A 125 7.67 4.11 1.38
CA SER A 125 7.09 4.16 0.03
C SER A 125 7.88 5.04 -0.96
N GLU A 126 8.59 6.06 -0.46
CA GLU A 126 9.48 6.89 -1.27
C GLU A 126 10.77 6.16 -1.68
N ASN A 127 11.18 5.16 -0.89
CA ASN A 127 12.41 4.38 -1.11
C ASN A 127 12.14 2.99 -1.69
N ALA A 128 10.87 2.57 -1.76
CA ALA A 128 10.46 1.27 -2.26
C ALA A 128 10.86 1.15 -3.73
N SER A 129 11.78 0.22 -4.00
CA SER A 129 12.26 -0.07 -5.35
C SER A 129 11.33 -1.02 -6.11
N THR A 130 10.35 -1.65 -5.41
CA THR A 130 9.47 -2.68 -5.98
C THR A 130 8.03 -2.19 -6.08
N GLU A 131 7.57 -2.08 -7.33
CA GLU A 131 6.22 -1.65 -7.73
C GLU A 131 5.08 -2.48 -7.10
N ALA A 132 5.29 -3.79 -6.91
CA ALA A 132 4.27 -4.71 -6.38
C ALA A 132 3.99 -4.52 -4.88
N ALA A 133 5.02 -4.17 -4.09
CA ALA A 133 4.92 -4.08 -2.64
C ALA A 133 3.93 -2.98 -2.18
N LEU A 134 3.83 -1.89 -2.94
CA LEU A 134 2.89 -0.81 -2.65
C LEU A 134 1.42 -1.22 -2.86
N LEU A 135 1.14 -1.96 -3.93
CA LEU A 135 -0.22 -2.45 -4.21
C LEU A 135 -0.65 -3.52 -3.21
N ASP A 136 0.27 -4.39 -2.78
CA ASP A 136 0.00 -5.38 -1.74
C ASP A 136 -0.23 -4.70 -0.38
N ALA A 137 0.54 -3.68 -0.03
CA ALA A 137 0.30 -2.85 1.14
C ALA A 137 -1.08 -2.14 1.09
N ALA A 138 -1.47 -1.61 -0.07
CA ALA A 138 -2.79 -0.99 -0.27
C ALA A 138 -3.94 -2.00 -0.11
N LYS A 139 -3.80 -3.20 -0.69
CA LYS A 139 -4.77 -4.29 -0.52
C LYS A 139 -4.93 -4.65 0.96
N GLU A 140 -3.82 -4.82 1.66
CA GLU A 140 -3.85 -5.23 3.07
C GLU A 140 -4.43 -4.14 3.98
N ALA A 141 -4.10 -2.86 3.71
CA ALA A 141 -4.63 -1.74 4.47
C ALA A 141 -6.16 -1.61 4.34
N LEU A 142 -6.71 -1.81 3.13
CA LEU A 142 -8.16 -1.78 2.92
C LEU A 142 -8.89 -2.92 3.64
N GLY A 143 -8.24 -4.05 3.85
CA GLY A 143 -8.83 -5.20 4.54
C GLY A 143 -8.73 -5.18 6.06
N ARG A 144 -7.83 -4.36 6.63
CA ARG A 144 -7.45 -4.48 8.06
C ARG A 144 -7.61 -3.24 8.91
N THR A 145 -7.52 -2.05 8.34
CA THR A 145 -7.56 -0.80 9.09
C THR A 145 -8.69 0.09 8.62
N GLY A 146 -9.34 0.76 9.57
CA GLY A 146 -10.33 1.81 9.31
C GLY A 146 -9.69 3.19 9.12
N ASP A 147 -8.36 3.31 9.16
CA ASP A 147 -7.64 4.57 8.98
C ASP A 147 -7.75 5.07 7.54
N THR A 148 -8.79 5.86 7.29
CA THR A 148 -9.04 6.52 5.99
C THR A 148 -7.90 7.44 5.55
N THR A 149 -7.09 7.96 6.49
CA THR A 149 -5.94 8.79 6.14
C THR A 149 -4.80 7.95 5.59
N LEU A 150 -4.60 6.73 6.12
CA LEU A 150 -3.69 5.77 5.52
C LEU A 150 -4.18 5.33 4.14
N HIS A 151 -5.48 5.04 3.98
CA HIS A 151 -6.05 4.70 2.67
C HIS A 151 -5.82 5.80 1.64
N ALA A 152 -6.04 7.06 2.00
CA ALA A 152 -5.80 8.21 1.13
C ALA A 152 -4.32 8.34 0.74
N MET A 153 -3.41 8.15 1.71
CA MET A 153 -1.97 8.23 1.47
C MET A 153 -1.49 7.12 0.51
N LEU A 154 -1.94 5.89 0.70
CA LEU A 154 -1.63 4.78 -0.22
C LEU A 154 -2.22 5.02 -1.62
N ALA A 155 -3.47 5.52 -1.70
CA ALA A 155 -4.09 5.87 -2.98
C ALA A 155 -3.31 6.97 -3.73
N GLU A 156 -2.81 7.99 -3.03
CA GLU A 156 -1.99 9.04 -3.62
C GLU A 156 -0.65 8.47 -4.13
N ALA A 157 0.01 7.64 -3.33
CA ALA A 157 1.25 6.98 -3.73
C ALA A 157 1.06 6.08 -4.96
N THR A 158 -0.01 5.29 -5.00
CA THR A 158 -0.38 4.48 -6.17
C THR A 158 -0.69 5.35 -7.39
N ALA A 159 -1.40 6.47 -7.21
CA ALA A 159 -1.77 7.38 -8.30
C ALA A 159 -0.53 8.02 -8.96
N LYS A 160 0.50 8.37 -8.18
CA LYS A 160 1.76 8.92 -8.72
C LYS A 160 2.46 7.98 -9.71
N ASN A 161 2.36 6.68 -9.48
CA ASN A 161 2.97 5.64 -10.32
C ASN A 161 1.93 4.87 -11.17
N ILE A 162 0.72 5.42 -11.33
CA ILE A 162 -0.42 4.70 -11.92
C ILE A 162 -0.14 4.13 -13.30
N ARG A 163 0.65 4.84 -14.12
CA ARG A 163 1.02 4.43 -15.48
C ARG A 163 1.81 3.12 -15.51
N GLN A 164 2.60 2.83 -14.48
CA GLN A 164 3.37 1.58 -14.34
C GLN A 164 2.45 0.39 -13.98
N TYR A 165 1.36 0.66 -13.26
CA TYR A 165 0.44 -0.37 -12.77
C TYR A 165 -0.70 -0.71 -13.76
N LEU A 166 -0.83 -0.01 -14.87
CA LEU A 166 -1.98 -0.19 -15.78
C LEU A 166 -2.06 -1.57 -16.40
N ASP A 167 -0.92 -2.24 -16.56
CA ASP A 167 -0.83 -3.54 -17.21
C ASP A 167 -0.67 -4.68 -16.19
N THR A 168 -0.68 -4.38 -14.88
CA THR A 168 -0.58 -5.38 -13.83
C THR A 168 -1.96 -5.87 -13.38
N ASP A 169 -2.08 -7.17 -13.13
CA ASP A 169 -3.31 -7.76 -12.59
C ASP A 169 -3.58 -7.29 -11.15
N GLN A 170 -2.53 -6.89 -10.42
CA GLN A 170 -2.65 -6.46 -9.03
C GLN A 170 -3.52 -5.22 -8.84
N LEU A 171 -3.42 -4.23 -9.74
CA LEU A 171 -4.31 -3.07 -9.71
C LEU A 171 -5.75 -3.49 -10.05
N ALA A 172 -5.92 -4.50 -10.91
CA ALA A 172 -7.24 -4.97 -11.35
C ALA A 172 -7.99 -5.63 -10.21
N GLU A 173 -7.27 -6.38 -9.37
CA GLU A 173 -7.80 -6.96 -8.14
C GLU A 173 -8.23 -5.89 -7.13
N LEU A 174 -7.54 -4.75 -7.10
CA LEU A 174 -7.81 -3.66 -6.16
C LEU A 174 -9.02 -2.80 -6.54
N VAL A 175 -9.07 -2.34 -7.81
CA VAL A 175 -10.12 -1.39 -8.27
C VAL A 175 -11.18 -2.04 -9.17
N GLY A 176 -11.00 -3.31 -9.51
CA GLY A 176 -11.84 -4.04 -10.45
C GLY A 176 -11.55 -3.71 -11.93
N ASN A 177 -11.92 -4.65 -12.80
CA ASN A 177 -11.74 -4.52 -14.26
C ASN A 177 -12.42 -3.29 -14.86
N PHE A 178 -13.59 -2.90 -14.33
CA PHE A 178 -14.28 -1.69 -14.76
C PHE A 178 -13.52 -0.43 -14.34
N GLY A 179 -13.00 -0.39 -13.12
CA GLY A 179 -12.19 0.71 -12.59
C GLY A 179 -10.93 0.94 -13.44
N ILE A 180 -10.19 -0.13 -13.76
CA ILE A 180 -9.02 -0.03 -14.66
C ILE A 180 -9.40 0.56 -16.02
N LYS A 181 -10.51 0.14 -16.62
CA LYS A 181 -10.94 0.69 -17.93
C LYS A 181 -11.21 2.18 -17.86
N ILE A 182 -11.83 2.67 -16.77
CA ILE A 182 -12.02 4.11 -16.55
C ILE A 182 -10.65 4.81 -16.46
N ILE A 183 -9.73 4.28 -15.65
CA ILE A 183 -8.39 4.87 -15.46
C ILE A 183 -7.62 4.92 -16.79
N ARG A 184 -7.63 3.85 -17.58
CA ARG A 184 -6.98 3.82 -18.92
C ARG A 184 -7.56 4.87 -19.85
N ASN A 185 -8.89 5.03 -19.88
CA ASN A 185 -9.54 6.06 -20.71
C ASN A 185 -9.17 7.48 -20.24
N MET A 186 -9.08 7.70 -18.93
CA MET A 186 -8.65 9.00 -18.38
C MET A 186 -7.21 9.33 -18.79
N ILE A 187 -6.30 8.36 -18.72
CA ILE A 187 -4.90 8.56 -19.10
C ILE A 187 -4.78 8.81 -20.61
N ALA A 188 -5.52 8.07 -21.45
CA ALA A 188 -5.56 8.33 -22.89
C ALA A 188 -6.08 9.73 -23.23
N ALA A 189 -7.11 10.20 -22.51
CA ALA A 189 -7.63 11.56 -22.66
C ALA A 189 -6.59 12.61 -22.21
N GLU A 190 -5.88 12.36 -21.11
CA GLU A 190 -4.79 13.22 -20.61
C GLU A 190 -3.65 13.32 -21.63
N ASP A 191 -3.22 12.20 -22.21
CA ASP A 191 -2.14 12.17 -23.22
C ASP A 191 -2.57 12.90 -24.50
N THR A 192 -3.85 12.77 -24.90
CA THR A 192 -4.41 13.54 -26.03
C THR A 192 -4.39 15.05 -25.74
N MET A 193 -4.84 15.47 -24.55
CA MET A 193 -4.80 16.88 -24.14
C MET A 193 -3.36 17.40 -24.11
N ARG A 194 -2.43 16.62 -23.56
CA ARG A 194 -1.00 16.95 -23.50
C ARG A 194 -0.43 17.16 -24.90
N SER A 195 -0.74 16.28 -25.85
CA SER A 195 -0.31 16.42 -27.25
C SER A 195 -0.86 17.69 -27.90
N ASN A 196 -2.15 17.99 -27.70
CA ASN A 196 -2.77 19.21 -28.20
C ASN A 196 -2.12 20.48 -27.63
N ILE A 197 -1.82 20.49 -26.32
CA ILE A 197 -1.13 21.61 -25.66
C ILE A 197 0.26 21.80 -26.27
N THR A 198 1.04 20.72 -26.44
CA THR A 198 2.37 20.80 -27.06
C THR A 198 2.30 21.33 -28.49
N HIS A 199 1.30 20.90 -29.27
CA HIS A 199 1.08 21.40 -30.63
C HIS A 199 0.76 22.90 -30.65
N LEU A 200 -0.16 23.36 -29.79
CA LEU A 200 -0.52 24.77 -29.69
C LEU A 200 0.64 25.65 -29.24
N LEU A 201 1.49 25.17 -28.32
CA LEU A 201 2.70 25.89 -27.91
C LEU A 201 3.67 26.07 -29.08
N PHE A 202 3.86 25.03 -29.90
CA PHE A 202 4.69 25.11 -31.10
C PHE A 202 4.12 26.11 -32.12
N GLU A 203 2.82 26.07 -32.41
CA GLU A 203 2.18 27.05 -33.31
C GLU A 203 2.31 28.48 -32.78
N LEU A 204 2.14 28.69 -31.47
CA LEU A 204 2.31 29.99 -30.85
C LEU A 204 3.74 30.52 -30.99
N GLU A 205 4.75 29.66 -30.85
CA GLU A 205 6.16 30.02 -31.06
C GLU A 205 6.42 30.42 -32.52
N VAL A 206 5.88 29.67 -33.48
CA VAL A 206 5.97 29.98 -34.90
C VAL A 206 5.33 31.33 -35.20
N GLU A 207 4.15 31.62 -34.68
CA GLU A 207 3.49 32.92 -34.90
C GLU A 207 4.22 34.08 -34.22
N ARG A 208 4.75 33.89 -33.01
CA ARG A 208 5.59 34.90 -32.36
C ARG A 208 6.84 35.22 -33.19
N ALA A 209 7.46 34.22 -33.80
CA ALA A 209 8.61 34.43 -34.68
C ALA A 209 8.21 35.22 -35.95
N ARG A 210 7.05 34.91 -36.55
CA ARG A 210 6.49 35.65 -37.69
C ARG A 210 6.23 37.12 -37.35
N HIS A 211 5.60 37.37 -36.20
CA HIS A 211 5.29 38.73 -35.74
C HIS A 211 6.56 39.55 -35.51
N LYS A 212 7.54 39.01 -34.76
CA LYS A 212 8.84 39.67 -34.55
C LYS A 212 9.56 39.98 -35.86
N GLY A 213 9.53 39.04 -36.80
CA GLY A 213 10.10 39.26 -38.13
C GLY A 213 9.38 40.38 -38.90
N ALA A 214 8.04 40.48 -38.78
CA ALA A 214 7.27 41.55 -39.40
C ALA A 214 7.54 42.92 -38.76
N GLU A 215 7.65 42.98 -37.44
CA GLU A 215 8.02 44.20 -36.71
C GLU A 215 9.42 44.69 -37.10
N ALA A 216 10.41 43.78 -37.15
CA ALA A 216 11.78 44.13 -37.56
C ALA A 216 11.83 44.67 -39.00
N ARG A 217 11.09 44.05 -39.94
CA ARG A 217 10.97 44.55 -41.31
C ARG A 217 10.33 45.94 -41.36
N SER A 218 9.27 46.15 -40.59
CA SER A 218 8.56 47.43 -40.55
C SER A 218 9.44 48.54 -39.96
N ALA A 219 10.17 48.25 -38.88
CA ALA A 219 11.14 49.16 -38.27
C ALA A 219 12.25 49.55 -39.26
N GLN A 220 12.80 48.58 -39.99
CA GLN A 220 13.82 48.83 -41.01
C GLN A 220 13.30 49.75 -42.14
N ILE A 221 12.05 49.56 -42.57
CA ILE A 221 11.43 50.42 -43.61
C ILE A 221 11.31 51.86 -43.09
N VAL A 222 10.85 52.05 -41.85
CA VAL A 222 10.72 53.37 -41.23
C VAL A 222 12.08 54.06 -41.12
N GLU A 223 13.12 53.34 -40.67
CA GLU A 223 14.49 53.87 -40.60
C GLU A 223 15.02 54.28 -41.97
N ASN A 224 14.84 53.44 -42.99
CA ASN A 224 15.26 53.74 -44.36
C ASN A 224 14.55 55.00 -44.91
N ILE A 225 13.25 55.16 -44.63
CA ILE A 225 12.51 56.37 -45.00
C ILE A 225 13.10 57.59 -44.29
N ASN A 226 13.27 57.56 -42.98
CA ASN A 226 13.84 58.69 -42.23
C ASN A 226 15.23 59.10 -42.72
N ASN A 227 16.09 58.12 -43.04
CA ASN A 227 17.43 58.37 -43.57
C ASN A 227 17.38 59.03 -44.97
N SER A 228 16.41 58.65 -45.80
CA SER A 228 16.23 59.23 -47.14
C SER A 228 15.77 60.69 -47.09
N TRP A 229 15.04 61.08 -46.05
CA TRP A 229 14.53 62.44 -45.87
C TRP A 229 15.52 63.38 -45.18
N SER A 230 16.48 62.84 -44.42
CA SER A 230 17.51 63.62 -43.71
C SER A 230 18.71 64.00 -44.59
N GLY A 231 18.78 63.45 -45.81
CA GLY A 231 19.83 63.71 -46.80
C GLY A 231 19.45 64.70 -47.92
N LEU A 232 18.25 65.29 -47.86
CA LEU A 232 17.75 66.36 -48.71
C LEU A 232 17.83 67.70 -47.96
#